data_AF-F2EJE9-F1
#
_entry.id   AF-F2EJE9-F1
#
_cell.length_a   1.000
_cell.length_b   1.000
_cell.length_c   1.000
_cell.angle_alpha   90.00
_cell.angle_beta   90.00
_cell.angle_gamma   90.00
#
_symmetry.space_group_name_H-M   'P 1'
#
loop_
_entity.id
_entity.type
_entity.pdbx_description
1 polymer ?
#
loop_
_entity_poly.entity_id
_entity_poly.type
_entity_poly.pdbx_seq_one_letter_code
_entity_poly.pdbx_strand_id
1 'polypeptide(L)'
;MSFAGVSVVNGGKHCACDTSAVYAGADSGYHLLMVRDYSRTKVELPTGESATTGLFTVGEYDWYIEYYPNGENPDCRDFVSLYVTRNTLYDGEGEEDVEAKFSFSLVDHVEKHKPVYIHGTNKTCTFSGSAPSWGSDKFVRRDVLERSRDLKGDCLTIRCDIMVVCKDPQTEDAPDTLSDMNQHFGHLLQNRVGADVTFEVGGETFAAHRCVLAARSNVFMAQLFGPMKEGTAMSSVIQIKDMEAKVFRALLSFIYTDSLPTMEKDSMEEDDMLEVMDEGREEAAEFEMWLQWLQDLFVAADRYDLQQLKLICEKQLSEHICVSTVTSTLALAEQHCCHGLKEACLKFIQVQSPSCLQAIMATNGWDHVSATYPWVVKELIAKLASNQRK
;
A
#
# COMPACT_ATOMS: atom_id res chain seq x y z
N MET A 1 8.97 15.28 4.75
CA MET A 1 9.48 15.38 3.36
C MET A 1 9.51 16.83 2.95
N SER A 2 10.71 17.32 2.69
CA SER A 2 10.99 18.69 2.22
C SER A 2 10.72 18.80 0.72
N PHE A 3 10.29 19.97 0.24
CA PHE A 3 10.14 20.17 -1.22
C PHE A 3 11.53 20.33 -1.85
N ALA A 4 11.90 19.42 -2.75
CA ALA A 4 13.20 19.38 -3.43
C ALA A 4 13.17 20.12 -4.78
N GLY A 5 11.99 20.33 -5.36
CA GLY A 5 11.85 21.14 -6.57
C GLY A 5 10.71 20.73 -7.48
N VAL A 6 10.66 21.41 -8.63
CA VAL A 6 9.77 21.09 -9.73
C VAL A 6 10.54 21.11 -11.04
N SER A 7 10.28 20.11 -11.87
CA SER A 7 10.79 19.97 -13.22
C SER A 7 9.63 19.96 -14.20
N VAL A 8 9.70 20.78 -15.23
CA VAL A 8 8.69 20.85 -16.28
C VAL A 8 9.25 20.21 -17.54
N VAL A 9 8.64 19.12 -18.00
CA VAL A 9 8.92 18.52 -19.30
C VAL A 9 7.90 19.07 -20.29
N ASN A 10 8.39 19.81 -21.28
CA ASN A 10 7.61 20.24 -22.43
C ASN A 10 8.00 19.34 -23.61
N GLY A 11 7.02 18.85 -24.38
CA GLY A 11 7.32 18.20 -25.65
C GLY A 11 7.80 19.25 -26.64
N GLY A 12 9.04 19.74 -26.59
CA GLY A 12 9.67 20.66 -27.54
C GLY A 12 10.66 19.93 -28.45
N LYS A 13 11.11 20.53 -29.57
CA LYS A 13 12.03 19.90 -30.56
C LYS A 13 13.34 19.34 -29.99
N HIS A 14 13.69 19.74 -28.78
CA HIS A 14 14.47 18.97 -27.83
C HIS A 14 13.64 19.03 -26.53
N CYS A 15 13.30 17.90 -25.91
CA CYS A 15 12.59 17.87 -24.63
C CYS A 15 13.48 18.48 -23.54
N ALA A 16 13.62 19.81 -23.54
CA ALA A 16 14.36 20.54 -22.54
C ALA A 16 13.51 20.59 -21.27
N CYS A 17 14.09 20.15 -20.16
CA CYS A 17 13.45 20.22 -18.87
C CYS A 17 13.86 21.51 -18.14
N ASP A 18 12.89 22.39 -17.88
CA ASP A 18 13.10 23.54 -17.02
C ASP A 18 12.96 23.10 -15.56
N THR A 19 14.03 23.21 -14.77
CA THR A 19 14.06 22.74 -13.38
C THR A 19 14.30 23.89 -12.42
N SER A 20 13.42 24.00 -11.43
CA SER A 20 13.58 24.84 -10.25
C SER A 20 13.83 23.93 -9.05
N ALA A 21 15.10 23.58 -8.81
CA ALA A 21 15.52 22.79 -7.66
C ALA A 21 15.74 23.70 -6.43
N VAL A 22 15.36 23.20 -5.26
CA VAL A 22 15.64 23.83 -3.96
C VAL A 22 16.39 22.79 -3.14
N TYR A 23 17.51 23.18 -2.52
CA TYR A 23 18.25 22.28 -1.65
C TYR A 23 17.37 21.84 -0.46
N ALA A 24 16.91 20.59 -0.51
CA ALA A 24 16.28 19.94 0.62
C ALA A 24 17.41 19.35 1.48
N GLY A 25 17.96 20.15 2.40
CA GLY A 25 18.98 19.70 3.37
C GLY A 25 18.45 18.73 4.43
N ALA A 26 17.48 17.90 4.07
CA ALA A 26 16.87 16.89 4.90
C ALA A 26 16.94 15.55 4.17
N ASP A 27 17.09 14.46 4.94
CA ASP A 27 17.23 13.08 4.44
C ASP A 27 15.96 12.56 3.76
N SER A 28 14.88 13.36 3.73
CA SER A 28 13.67 13.05 2.97
C SER A 28 13.12 14.28 2.26
N GLY A 29 12.81 14.10 0.98
CA GLY A 29 12.35 15.15 0.09
C GLY A 29 11.31 14.65 -0.92
N TYR A 30 10.67 15.57 -1.63
CA TYR A 30 9.82 15.24 -2.77
C TYR A 30 10.03 16.22 -3.92
N HIS A 31 10.03 15.70 -5.14
CA HIS A 31 10.19 16.44 -6.39
C HIS A 31 8.95 16.27 -7.26
N LEU A 32 8.53 17.34 -7.93
CA LEU A 32 7.38 17.32 -8.82
C LEU A 32 7.83 17.33 -10.28
N LEU A 33 7.47 16.31 -11.04
CA LEU A 33 7.59 16.28 -12.49
C LEU A 33 6.26 16.70 -13.11
N MET A 34 6.22 17.87 -13.74
CA MET A 34 5.08 18.36 -14.51
C MET A 34 5.32 18.08 -16.00
N VAL A 35 4.54 17.18 -16.59
CA VAL A 35 4.58 16.93 -18.03
C VAL A 35 3.50 17.77 -18.69
N ARG A 36 3.89 18.62 -19.63
CA ARG A 36 3.01 19.42 -20.49
C ARG A 36 3.06 18.88 -21.90
N ASP A 37 1.94 18.99 -22.60
CA ASP A 37 1.74 18.40 -23.93
C ASP A 37 2.05 16.90 -23.94
N TYR A 38 1.46 16.14 -23.00
CA TYR A 38 1.66 14.69 -22.87
C TYR A 38 1.41 13.94 -24.19
N SER A 39 0.40 14.35 -24.96
CA SER A 39 0.14 13.77 -26.28
C SER A 39 1.34 13.88 -27.22
N ARG A 40 2.13 14.95 -27.09
CA ARG A 40 3.32 15.22 -27.90
C ARG A 40 4.55 14.46 -27.39
N THR A 41 4.73 14.31 -26.08
CA THR A 41 5.83 13.50 -25.53
C THR A 41 5.77 12.06 -26.04
N LYS A 42 4.56 11.49 -26.20
CA LYS A 42 4.37 10.18 -26.83
C LYS A 42 4.79 10.10 -28.30
N VAL A 43 4.80 11.21 -29.03
CA VAL A 43 5.21 11.23 -30.44
C VAL A 43 6.72 11.44 -30.56
N GLU A 44 7.29 12.26 -29.67
CA GLU A 44 8.70 12.63 -29.72
C GLU A 44 9.61 11.60 -29.05
N LEU A 45 9.12 10.83 -28.07
CA LEU A 45 9.88 9.84 -27.32
C LEU A 45 9.31 8.44 -27.60
N PRO A 46 9.83 7.70 -28.60
CA PRO A 46 9.40 6.32 -28.85
C PRO A 46 9.73 5.39 -27.67
N THR A 47 9.24 4.14 -27.70
CA THR A 47 9.57 3.13 -26.68
C THR A 47 11.10 3.00 -26.52
N GLY A 48 11.57 3.06 -25.28
CA GLY A 48 13.00 3.08 -24.93
C GLY A 48 13.65 4.46 -24.87
N GLU A 49 12.98 5.53 -25.29
CA GLU A 49 13.46 6.91 -25.16
C GLU A 49 12.78 7.62 -23.98
N SER A 50 13.54 8.42 -23.24
CA SER A 50 13.06 9.15 -22.06
C SER A 50 13.31 10.64 -22.11
N ALA A 51 12.49 11.38 -21.35
CA ALA A 51 12.85 12.71 -20.88
C ALA A 51 13.38 12.61 -19.47
N THR A 52 14.48 13.31 -19.18
CA THR A 52 15.05 13.39 -17.84
C THR A 52 14.68 14.72 -17.19
N THR A 53 14.41 14.70 -15.89
CA THR A 53 14.35 15.95 -15.13
C THR A 53 15.72 16.60 -15.02
N GLY A 54 15.77 17.89 -14.67
CA GLY A 54 17.00 18.44 -14.10
C GLY A 54 17.29 17.81 -12.74
N LEU A 55 18.53 18.01 -12.27
CA LEU A 55 19.00 17.49 -10.99
C LEU A 55 18.24 18.15 -9.84
N PHE A 56 17.94 17.37 -8.81
CA PHE A 56 17.43 17.85 -7.53
C PHE A 56 18.12 17.09 -6.39
N THR A 57 18.37 17.79 -5.29
CA THR A 57 19.20 17.27 -4.19
C THR A 57 18.32 16.85 -3.02
N VAL A 58 18.51 15.61 -2.54
CA VAL A 58 17.90 15.06 -1.32
C VAL A 58 18.95 14.24 -0.59
N GLY A 59 19.11 14.46 0.72
CA GLY A 59 20.07 13.75 1.55
C GLY A 59 21.51 13.86 1.04
N GLU A 60 21.93 15.06 0.59
CA GLU A 60 23.24 15.37 0.01
C GLU A 60 23.55 14.75 -1.36
N TYR A 61 22.68 13.90 -1.90
CA TYR A 61 22.85 13.30 -3.23
C TYR A 61 22.00 14.00 -4.29
N ASP A 62 22.53 14.05 -5.51
CA ASP A 62 21.83 14.57 -6.68
C ASP A 62 21.09 13.45 -7.41
N TRP A 63 19.81 13.70 -7.64
CA TRP A 63 18.87 12.77 -8.26
C TRP A 63 18.27 13.38 -9.53
N TYR A 64 17.87 12.53 -10.46
CA TYR A 64 16.97 12.90 -11.55
C TYR A 64 15.96 11.78 -11.80
N ILE A 65 14.87 12.13 -12.48
CA ILE A 65 13.82 11.19 -12.86
C ILE A 65 13.87 10.99 -14.36
N GLU A 66 13.80 9.74 -14.79
CA GLU A 66 13.64 9.34 -16.18
C GLU A 66 12.17 9.00 -16.44
N TYR A 67 11.58 9.70 -17.41
CA TYR A 67 10.19 9.56 -17.80
C TYR A 67 10.08 9.00 -19.21
N TYR A 68 9.52 7.79 -19.31
CA TYR A 68 9.30 7.08 -20.58
C TYR A 68 7.80 7.09 -20.88
N PRO A 69 7.30 7.97 -21.77
CA PRO A 69 5.87 8.04 -22.06
C PRO A 69 5.34 6.80 -22.78
N ASN A 70 6.20 6.00 -23.41
CA ASN A 70 5.86 4.82 -24.22
C ASN A 70 6.61 3.56 -23.76
N GLY A 71 6.89 3.44 -22.47
CA GLY A 71 7.63 2.31 -21.90
C GLY A 71 9.16 2.42 -22.07
N GLU A 72 9.89 1.91 -21.09
CA GLU A 72 11.36 1.77 -21.12
C GLU A 72 11.83 0.68 -22.10
N ASN A 73 11.01 -0.33 -22.38
CA ASN A 73 11.32 -1.38 -23.33
C ASN A 73 10.04 -1.90 -24.03
N PRO A 74 10.15 -2.77 -25.05
CA PRO A 74 9.00 -3.27 -25.79
C PRO A 74 7.93 -3.98 -24.95
N ASP A 75 8.29 -4.59 -23.82
CA ASP A 75 7.37 -5.34 -22.95
C ASP A 75 6.48 -4.43 -22.09
N CYS A 76 6.89 -3.17 -21.90
CA CYS A 76 6.14 -2.15 -21.19
C CYS A 76 5.64 -0.99 -22.07
N ARG A 77 5.61 -1.18 -23.41
CA ARG A 77 5.23 -0.13 -24.39
C ARG A 77 3.86 0.53 -24.18
N ASP A 78 2.94 -0.17 -23.52
CA ASP A 78 1.58 0.31 -23.24
C ASP A 78 1.45 1.04 -21.90
N PHE A 79 2.58 1.20 -21.20
CA PHE A 79 2.69 1.85 -19.91
C PHE A 79 3.57 3.10 -20.01
N VAL A 80 3.35 4.03 -19.10
CA VAL A 80 4.36 5.01 -18.73
C VAL A 80 5.31 4.34 -17.75
N SER A 81 6.61 4.46 -17.98
CA SER A 81 7.64 3.99 -17.03
C SER A 81 8.33 5.18 -16.36
N LEU A 82 8.71 5.00 -15.09
CA LEU A 82 9.37 6.01 -14.28
C LEU A 82 10.52 5.41 -13.51
N TYR A 83 11.69 6.05 -13.59
CA TYR A 83 12.86 5.67 -12.81
C TYR A 83 13.41 6.89 -12.09
N VAL A 84 13.92 6.69 -10.88
CA VAL A 84 14.76 7.64 -10.17
C VAL A 84 16.19 7.16 -10.30
N THR A 85 17.09 8.09 -10.60
CA THR A 85 18.48 7.78 -10.88
C THR A 85 19.38 8.71 -10.08
N ARG A 86 20.35 8.12 -9.37
CA ARG A 86 21.42 8.87 -8.71
C ARG A 86 22.38 9.37 -9.78
N ASN A 87 22.65 10.66 -9.80
CA ASN A 87 23.68 11.22 -10.67
C ASN A 87 25.06 10.91 -10.08
N THR A 88 25.87 10.14 -10.80
CA THR A 88 27.22 9.73 -10.38
C THR A 88 28.33 10.43 -11.17
N LEU A 89 27.99 11.40 -12.02
CA LEU A 89 28.94 12.05 -12.94
C LEU A 89 30.01 12.91 -12.24
N TYR A 90 29.80 13.26 -10.96
CA TYR A 90 30.73 14.05 -10.16
C TYR A 90 31.32 13.27 -8.98
N ASP A 91 30.98 11.99 -8.86
CA ASP A 91 31.36 11.13 -7.74
C ASP A 91 32.82 10.67 -7.97
N GLY A 92 33.67 10.84 -6.96
CA GLY A 92 35.07 10.41 -7.04
C GLY A 92 35.21 8.89 -7.12
N GLU A 93 36.36 8.38 -7.62
CA GLU A 93 36.68 6.95 -7.56
C GLU A 93 36.62 6.48 -6.09
N GLY A 94 35.60 5.69 -5.74
CA GLY A 94 35.46 5.06 -4.41
C GLY A 94 34.29 5.52 -3.54
N GLU A 95 33.30 6.26 -4.07
CA GLU A 95 32.10 6.63 -3.29
C GLU A 95 31.18 5.45 -2.97
N GLU A 96 30.62 5.50 -1.75
CA GLU A 96 29.79 4.45 -1.18
C GLU A 96 28.41 4.34 -1.83
N ASP A 97 27.88 3.12 -1.83
CA ASP A 97 26.52 2.81 -2.25
C ASP A 97 25.50 3.55 -1.39
N VAL A 98 24.55 4.21 -2.04
CA VAL A 98 23.50 4.96 -1.35
C VAL A 98 22.25 4.11 -1.24
N GLU A 99 21.77 3.94 -0.02
CA GLU A 99 20.48 3.31 0.22
C GLU A 99 19.38 4.37 0.26
N ALA A 100 18.35 4.21 -0.54
CA ALA A 100 17.20 5.11 -0.52
C ALA A 100 15.89 4.36 -0.78
N LYS A 101 14.81 4.92 -0.25
CA LYS A 101 13.43 4.52 -0.55
C LYS A 101 12.79 5.61 -1.39
N PHE A 102 11.98 5.23 -2.38
CA PHE A 102 11.30 6.20 -3.25
C PHE A 102 9.90 5.75 -3.63
N SER A 103 8.99 6.69 -3.91
CA SER A 103 7.67 6.36 -4.46
C SER A 103 7.19 7.40 -5.46
N PHE A 104 6.49 6.93 -6.50
CA PHE A 104 5.84 7.78 -7.50
C PHE A 104 4.33 7.83 -7.27
N SER A 105 3.71 9.00 -7.44
CA SER A 105 2.26 9.19 -7.36
C SER A 105 1.77 10.31 -8.28
N LEU A 106 0.50 10.26 -8.71
CA LEU A 106 -0.14 11.34 -9.49
C LEU A 106 -0.75 12.40 -8.54
N VAL A 107 -0.55 13.68 -8.85
CA VAL A 107 -0.76 14.80 -7.93
C VAL A 107 -2.20 15.32 -7.88
N ASP A 108 -3.11 14.94 -8.77
CA ASP A 108 -4.50 15.44 -8.69
C ASP A 108 -5.32 14.87 -7.51
N HIS A 109 -4.67 14.03 -6.68
CA HIS A 109 -5.15 13.58 -5.37
C HIS A 109 -4.88 14.57 -4.21
N VAL A 110 -4.43 15.81 -4.49
CA VAL A 110 -3.83 16.73 -3.49
C VAL A 110 -4.76 17.43 -2.50
N GLU A 111 -6.09 17.25 -2.54
CA GLU A 111 -6.90 17.77 -1.42
C GLU A 111 -6.84 16.95 -0.13
N LYS A 112 -6.19 15.77 -0.06
CA LYS A 112 -6.11 15.02 1.21
C LYS A 112 -4.88 14.13 1.41
N HIS A 113 -3.64 14.63 1.35
CA HIS A 113 -2.56 13.88 2.02
C HIS A 113 -1.54 14.81 2.69
N LYS A 114 -1.63 14.90 4.04
CA LYS A 114 -0.49 15.05 4.94
C LYS A 114 0.62 14.08 4.50
N PRO A 115 1.93 14.38 4.69
CA PRO A 115 3.03 13.62 4.12
C PRO A 115 2.86 12.13 4.41
N VAL A 116 2.39 11.37 3.41
CA VAL A 116 2.21 9.93 3.52
C VAL A 116 3.60 9.35 3.38
N TYR A 117 4.03 8.72 4.46
CA TYR A 117 5.23 7.92 4.57
C TYR A 117 5.41 7.04 3.32
N ILE A 118 6.64 6.99 2.83
CA ILE A 118 7.10 6.10 1.77
C ILE A 118 6.84 4.66 2.22
N HIS A 119 5.64 4.18 1.92
CA HIS A 119 5.14 2.81 2.13
C HIS A 119 4.70 2.19 0.80
N GLY A 120 4.90 2.89 -0.32
CA GLY A 120 4.64 2.39 -1.67
C GLY A 120 5.76 1.50 -2.22
N THR A 121 6.96 1.60 -1.66
CA THR A 121 8.07 0.68 -1.90
C THR A 121 8.62 0.25 -0.54
N ASN A 122 8.18 -0.91 -0.04
CA ASN A 122 8.83 -1.52 1.14
C ASN A 122 10.28 -1.97 0.87
N LYS A 123 10.78 -1.76 -0.35
CA LYS A 123 12.12 -2.13 -0.78
C LYS A 123 13.05 -0.92 -0.67
N THR A 124 14.03 -1.01 0.22
CA THR A 124 15.21 -0.16 0.17
C THR A 124 15.98 -0.51 -1.10
N CYS A 125 16.26 0.49 -1.93
CA CYS A 125 17.03 0.35 -3.15
C CYS A 125 18.46 0.84 -2.92
N THR A 126 19.42 0.06 -3.39
CA THR A 126 20.84 0.39 -3.31
C THR A 126 21.27 1.00 -4.64
N PHE A 127 21.57 2.29 -4.61
CA PHE A 127 22.05 3.08 -5.74
C PHE A 127 23.57 3.05 -5.77
N SER A 128 24.10 2.23 -6.68
CA SER A 128 25.54 2.03 -6.87
C SER A 128 25.97 2.48 -8.26
N GLY A 129 27.29 2.61 -8.48
CA GLY A 129 27.82 2.89 -9.82
C GLY A 129 27.41 1.86 -10.88
N SER A 130 27.16 0.60 -10.49
CA SER A 130 26.68 -0.46 -11.38
C SER A 130 25.15 -0.52 -11.54
N ALA A 131 24.40 0.08 -10.61
CA ALA A 131 22.94 0.10 -10.61
C ALA A 131 22.43 1.46 -10.09
N PRO A 132 22.62 2.55 -10.85
CA PRO A 132 22.31 3.89 -10.39
C PRO A 132 20.82 4.24 -10.50
N SER A 133 20.00 3.39 -11.14
CA SER A 133 18.61 3.67 -11.50
C SER A 133 17.67 2.61 -10.96
N TRP A 134 16.57 3.04 -10.34
CA TRP A 134 15.51 2.18 -9.81
C TRP A 134 14.14 2.80 -10.11
N GLY A 135 13.15 1.98 -10.44
CA GLY A 135 11.88 2.51 -10.91
C GLY A 135 10.75 1.49 -11.04
N SER A 136 9.72 1.89 -11.77
CA SER A 136 8.60 1.06 -12.18
C SER A 136 8.46 1.13 -13.69
N ASP A 137 8.72 0.00 -14.34
CA ASP A 137 8.55 -0.20 -15.79
C ASP A 137 7.06 -0.11 -16.20
N LYS A 138 6.14 -0.49 -15.32
CA LYS A 138 4.69 -0.49 -15.55
C LYS A 138 3.93 0.43 -14.59
N PHE A 139 4.42 1.67 -14.39
CA PHE A 139 3.86 2.62 -13.41
C PHE A 139 2.36 2.90 -13.63
N VAL A 140 1.97 3.27 -14.86
CA VAL A 140 0.55 3.44 -15.20
C VAL A 140 0.30 3.08 -16.67
N ARG A 141 -0.77 2.32 -16.92
CA ARG A 141 -1.21 2.04 -18.30
C ARG A 141 -1.65 3.33 -18.99
N ARG A 142 -1.17 3.57 -20.20
CA ARG A 142 -1.48 4.81 -20.95
C ARG A 142 -2.97 4.99 -21.18
N ASP A 143 -3.67 3.92 -21.54
CA ASP A 143 -5.11 3.96 -21.80
C ASP A 143 -5.93 4.28 -20.54
N VAL A 144 -5.44 3.86 -19.36
CA VAL A 144 -6.03 4.20 -18.06
C VAL A 144 -5.76 5.67 -17.72
N LEU A 145 -4.50 6.12 -17.88
CA LEU A 145 -4.10 7.51 -17.64
C LEU A 145 -4.89 8.49 -18.51
N GLU A 146 -5.07 8.19 -19.79
CA GLU A 146 -5.79 9.05 -20.76
C GLU A 146 -7.29 9.15 -20.48
N ARG A 147 -7.88 8.16 -19.81
CA ARG A 147 -9.28 8.20 -19.35
C ARG A 147 -9.42 8.75 -17.92
N SER A 148 -8.32 8.96 -17.23
CA SER A 148 -8.31 9.42 -15.84
C SER A 148 -8.53 10.93 -15.74
N ARG A 149 -8.85 11.39 -14.53
CA ARG A 149 -8.90 12.81 -14.20
C ARG A 149 -7.51 13.43 -13.98
N ASP A 150 -6.47 12.59 -13.90
CA ASP A 150 -5.10 13.00 -13.59
C ASP A 150 -4.39 13.64 -14.79
N LEU A 151 -4.87 13.37 -16.01
CA LEU A 151 -4.47 14.06 -17.23
C LEU A 151 -5.44 15.21 -17.55
N LYS A 152 -5.11 16.43 -17.11
CA LYS A 152 -5.95 17.63 -17.30
C LYS A 152 -5.36 18.54 -18.37
N GLY A 153 -6.13 18.77 -19.43
CA GLY A 153 -5.71 19.69 -20.50
C GLY A 153 -4.35 19.29 -21.11
N ASP A 154 -4.17 17.99 -21.35
CA ASP A 154 -2.91 17.39 -21.83
C ASP A 154 -1.69 17.59 -20.93
N CYS A 155 -1.94 17.87 -19.63
CA CYS A 155 -0.92 18.01 -18.61
C CYS A 155 -1.14 16.98 -17.50
N LEU A 156 -0.05 16.38 -17.01
CA LEU A 156 -0.05 15.52 -15.83
C LEU A 156 1.05 15.97 -14.87
N THR A 157 0.87 15.70 -13.58
CA THR A 157 1.90 15.99 -12.57
C THR A 157 2.16 14.73 -11.76
N ILE A 158 3.42 14.30 -11.75
CA ILE A 158 3.94 13.17 -10.98
C ILE A 158 4.72 13.73 -9.80
N ARG A 159 4.47 13.18 -8.61
CA ARG A 159 5.26 13.41 -7.41
C ARG A 159 6.18 12.22 -7.18
N CYS A 160 7.46 12.49 -7.01
CA CYS A 160 8.47 11.54 -6.57
C CYS A 160 8.85 11.89 -5.13
N ASP A 161 8.54 11.01 -4.19
CA ASP A 161 9.00 11.11 -2.80
C ASP A 161 10.27 10.28 -2.67
N ILE A 162 11.33 10.83 -2.06
CA ILE A 162 12.63 10.16 -1.83
C ILE A 162 13.01 10.30 -0.36
N MET A 163 13.54 9.23 0.22
CA MET A 163 14.18 9.23 1.52
C MET A 163 15.50 8.49 1.43
N VAL A 164 16.57 9.24 1.64
CA VAL A 164 17.93 8.72 1.75
C VAL A 164 18.09 8.12 3.14
N VAL A 165 18.61 6.90 3.19
CA VAL A 165 18.93 6.22 4.43
C VAL A 165 20.33 6.65 4.83
N CYS A 166 20.43 7.64 5.72
CA CYS A 166 21.71 8.11 6.22
C CYS A 166 22.37 7.04 7.09
N LYS A 167 23.59 6.64 6.72
CA LYS A 167 24.52 5.91 7.58
C LYS A 167 25.30 6.97 8.36
N ASP A 168 25.00 7.14 9.64
CA ASP A 168 25.59 8.22 10.44
C ASP A 168 27.11 8.00 10.61
N PRO A 169 28.00 8.91 10.17
CA PRO A 169 29.46 8.69 10.16
C PRO A 169 30.15 8.90 11.53
N GLN A 170 29.41 8.91 12.64
CA GLN A 170 29.95 9.12 14.00
C GLN A 170 29.57 8.01 14.98
N THR A 171 29.64 6.76 14.53
CA THR A 171 29.60 5.57 15.40
C THR A 171 30.54 4.49 14.86
N GLU A 172 31.85 4.76 14.86
CA GLU A 172 32.81 3.66 14.96
C GLU A 172 32.70 3.05 16.38
N ASP A 173 32.58 1.73 16.43
CA ASP A 173 32.32 0.84 17.59
C ASP A 173 30.88 0.66 18.10
N ALA A 174 29.94 0.31 17.20
CA ALA A 174 29.05 -0.86 17.35
C ALA A 174 28.33 -1.10 16.01
N PRO A 175 28.04 -2.36 15.60
CA PRO A 175 27.19 -2.56 14.44
C PRO A 175 25.84 -1.89 14.72
N ASP A 176 25.44 -0.97 13.85
CA ASP A 176 24.06 -0.51 13.75
C ASP A 176 23.20 -1.69 13.31
N THR A 177 22.96 -2.60 14.24
CA THR A 177 21.92 -3.60 14.11
C THR A 177 20.63 -2.79 14.17
N LEU A 178 20.03 -2.51 13.00
CA LEU A 178 18.58 -2.43 12.92
C LEU A 178 18.06 -3.53 13.84
N SER A 179 17.25 -3.13 14.83
CA SER A 179 16.81 -4.04 15.86
C SER A 179 16.13 -5.25 15.21
N ASP A 180 16.85 -6.37 15.10
CA ASP A 180 16.35 -7.64 14.53
C ASP A 180 15.30 -8.27 15.45
N MET A 181 14.75 -7.50 16.40
CA MET A 181 13.74 -7.93 17.35
C MET A 181 12.51 -8.48 16.66
N ASN A 182 12.07 -7.89 15.55
CA ASN A 182 10.96 -8.46 14.76
C ASN A 182 11.31 -9.86 14.22
N GLN A 183 12.52 -10.06 13.71
CA GLN A 183 12.99 -11.37 13.24
C GLN A 183 13.16 -12.35 14.41
N HIS A 184 13.75 -11.92 15.52
CA HIS A 184 13.92 -12.73 16.74
C HIS A 184 12.59 -13.17 17.33
N PHE A 185 11.59 -12.28 17.41
CA PHE A 185 10.24 -12.63 17.84
C PHE A 185 9.53 -13.49 16.82
N GLY A 186 9.71 -13.25 15.52
CA GLY A 186 9.23 -14.15 14.46
C GLY A 186 9.78 -15.57 14.61
N HIS A 187 11.09 -15.71 14.86
CA HIS A 187 11.74 -16.99 15.15
C HIS A 187 11.21 -17.63 16.44
N LEU A 188 10.90 -16.83 17.46
CA LEU A 188 10.29 -17.32 18.70
C LEU A 188 8.92 -17.95 18.44
N LEU A 189 8.08 -17.30 17.62
CA LEU A 189 6.79 -17.85 17.19
C LEU A 189 6.97 -19.14 16.37
N GLN A 190 7.89 -19.15 15.41
CA GLN A 190 8.13 -20.28 14.52
C GLN A 190 8.66 -21.53 15.27
N ASN A 191 9.64 -21.33 16.16
CA ASN A 191 10.30 -22.41 16.88
C ASN A 191 9.50 -22.87 18.11
N ARG A 192 8.50 -22.09 18.54
CA ARG A 192 7.60 -22.39 19.68
C ARG A 192 8.32 -22.56 21.02
N VAL A 193 9.56 -22.08 21.13
CA VAL A 193 10.39 -22.23 22.34
C VAL A 193 9.84 -21.34 23.44
N GLY A 194 9.41 -21.93 24.55
CA GLY A 194 8.84 -21.19 25.68
C GLY A 194 7.37 -20.82 25.52
N ALA A 195 6.68 -21.37 24.49
CA ALA A 195 5.26 -21.17 24.32
C ALA A 195 4.47 -21.69 25.53
N ASP A 196 3.61 -20.85 26.09
CA ASP A 196 2.85 -21.07 27.32
C ASP A 196 1.33 -20.95 27.12
N VAL A 197 0.90 -20.83 25.86
CA VAL A 197 -0.50 -20.90 25.44
C VAL A 197 -0.61 -21.56 24.07
N THR A 198 -1.71 -22.27 23.84
CA THR A 198 -2.07 -22.85 22.53
C THR A 198 -3.47 -22.40 22.16
N PHE A 199 -3.65 -21.98 20.92
CA PHE A 199 -4.95 -21.68 20.32
C PHE A 199 -5.33 -22.78 19.33
N GLU A 200 -6.62 -23.09 19.25
CA GLU A 200 -7.18 -23.91 18.18
C GLU A 200 -8.14 -23.06 17.36
N VAL A 201 -7.85 -22.95 16.06
CA VAL A 201 -8.52 -22.04 15.12
C VAL A 201 -8.69 -22.76 13.79
N GLY A 202 -9.92 -22.92 13.31
CA GLY A 202 -10.18 -23.58 12.03
C GLY A 202 -9.66 -25.03 11.93
N GLY A 203 -9.51 -25.74 13.06
CA GLY A 203 -8.92 -27.08 13.10
C GLY A 203 -7.39 -27.12 13.16
N GLU A 204 -6.72 -25.97 13.09
CA GLU A 204 -5.28 -25.84 13.27
C GLU A 204 -4.92 -25.42 14.70
N THR A 205 -3.71 -25.79 15.14
CA THR A 205 -3.19 -25.43 16.47
C THR A 205 -2.01 -24.47 16.39
N PHE A 206 -2.07 -23.40 17.19
CA PHE A 206 -1.09 -22.32 17.21
C PHE A 206 -0.51 -22.17 18.62
N ALA A 207 0.76 -22.54 18.79
CA ALA A 207 1.49 -22.29 20.02
C ALA A 207 2.00 -20.85 20.05
N ALA A 208 1.86 -20.15 21.18
CA ALA A 208 2.24 -18.75 21.34
C ALA A 208 2.67 -18.41 22.78
N HIS A 209 3.02 -17.15 23.00
CA HIS A 209 3.57 -16.61 24.24
C HIS A 209 2.61 -15.56 24.82
N ARG A 210 2.05 -15.84 26.00
CA ARG A 210 1.05 -14.99 26.64
C ARG A 210 1.56 -13.57 26.84
N CYS A 211 2.82 -13.41 27.26
CA CYS A 211 3.42 -12.11 27.50
C CYS A 211 3.52 -11.26 26.23
N VAL A 212 3.91 -11.85 25.09
CA VAL A 212 4.00 -11.14 23.80
C VAL A 212 2.61 -10.72 23.33
N LEU A 213 1.64 -11.63 23.37
CA LEU A 213 0.24 -11.34 22.99
C LEU A 213 -0.35 -10.23 23.85
N ALA A 214 -0.18 -10.31 25.17
CA ALA A 214 -0.70 -9.33 26.11
C ALA A 214 -0.02 -7.96 25.99
N ALA A 215 1.26 -7.90 25.67
CA ALA A 215 1.97 -6.64 25.44
C ALA A 215 1.47 -5.90 24.18
N ARG A 216 0.93 -6.64 23.21
CA ARG A 216 0.57 -6.13 21.87
C ARG A 216 -0.94 -5.97 21.66
N SER A 217 -1.76 -6.53 22.54
CA SER A 217 -3.22 -6.49 22.45
C SER A 217 -3.83 -6.40 23.84
N ASN A 218 -4.59 -5.33 24.09
CA ASN A 218 -5.33 -5.16 25.35
C ASN A 218 -6.38 -6.25 25.57
N VAL A 219 -6.94 -6.78 24.47
CA VAL A 219 -7.91 -7.89 24.52
C VAL A 219 -7.21 -9.16 24.96
N PHE A 220 -6.04 -9.49 24.41
CA PHE A 220 -5.24 -10.61 24.91
C PHE A 220 -4.73 -10.38 26.34
N MET A 221 -4.36 -9.16 26.73
CA MET A 221 -4.00 -8.83 28.10
C MET A 221 -5.15 -9.17 29.07
N ALA A 222 -6.36 -8.71 28.76
CA ALA A 222 -7.54 -9.00 29.56
C ALA A 222 -7.90 -10.49 29.57
N GLN A 223 -7.87 -11.15 28.42
CA GLN A 223 -8.20 -12.57 28.28
C GLN A 223 -7.17 -13.48 28.98
N LEU A 224 -5.88 -13.12 28.93
CA LEU A 224 -4.77 -13.94 29.40
C LEU A 224 -4.25 -13.58 30.79
N PHE A 225 -4.57 -12.41 31.33
CA PHE A 225 -4.11 -11.97 32.65
C PHE A 225 -5.20 -11.25 33.47
N GLY A 226 -6.40 -11.09 32.94
CA GLY A 226 -7.51 -10.48 33.67
C GLY A 226 -8.13 -11.38 34.75
N PRO A 227 -8.96 -10.80 35.63
CA PRO A 227 -9.54 -11.46 36.80
C PRO A 227 -10.48 -12.63 36.48
N MET A 228 -10.91 -12.80 35.23
CA MET A 228 -11.70 -13.95 34.78
C MET A 228 -10.90 -15.27 34.66
N LYS A 229 -9.61 -15.28 35.05
CA LYS A 229 -8.74 -16.47 34.96
C LYS A 229 -8.81 -17.48 36.10
N GLU A 230 -9.57 -17.21 37.16
CA GLU A 230 -9.55 -18.05 38.37
C GLU A 230 -10.17 -19.46 38.21
N GLY A 231 -10.64 -19.85 37.02
CA GLY A 231 -11.36 -21.13 36.84
C GLY A 231 -10.89 -22.08 35.75
N THR A 232 -9.94 -21.72 34.87
CA THR A 232 -9.54 -22.58 33.74
C THR A 232 -8.06 -22.88 33.83
N ALA A 233 -7.75 -24.17 34.00
CA ALA A 233 -6.41 -24.70 34.18
C ALA A 233 -5.39 -24.05 33.24
N MET A 234 -4.18 -23.79 33.74
CA MET A 234 -3.05 -23.18 33.03
C MET A 234 -2.57 -23.93 31.76
N SER A 235 -3.31 -24.94 31.30
CA SER A 235 -2.97 -25.84 30.19
C SER A 235 -4.12 -26.02 29.17
N SER A 236 -5.22 -25.25 29.26
CA SER A 236 -6.33 -25.40 28.30
C SER A 236 -6.02 -24.69 26.97
N VAL A 237 -6.18 -25.43 25.87
CA VAL A 237 -6.20 -24.87 24.51
C VAL A 237 -7.34 -23.85 24.39
N ILE A 238 -7.04 -22.65 23.89
CA ILE A 238 -8.03 -21.58 23.70
C ILE A 238 -8.66 -21.72 22.31
N GLN A 239 -9.96 -21.96 22.28
CA GLN A 239 -10.73 -22.15 21.05
C GLN A 239 -11.17 -20.82 20.44
N ILE A 240 -10.88 -20.59 19.17
CA ILE A 240 -11.40 -19.46 18.38
C ILE A 240 -12.24 -20.03 17.24
N LYS A 241 -13.56 -19.91 17.36
CA LYS A 241 -14.52 -20.52 16.43
C LYS A 241 -14.81 -19.67 15.18
N ASP A 242 -14.80 -18.35 15.35
CA ASP A 242 -15.24 -17.40 14.32
C ASP A 242 -14.01 -16.72 13.68
N MET A 243 -13.06 -17.52 13.20
CA MET A 243 -11.88 -17.05 12.49
C MET A 243 -11.25 -18.19 11.69
N GLU A 244 -10.85 -17.90 10.45
CA GLU A 244 -10.06 -18.85 9.66
C GLU A 244 -8.61 -18.90 10.12
N ALA A 245 -7.98 -20.07 9.97
CA ALA A 245 -6.60 -20.30 10.42
C ALA A 245 -5.59 -19.35 9.74
N LYS A 246 -5.72 -19.13 8.42
CA LYS A 246 -4.89 -18.16 7.67
C LYS A 246 -5.01 -16.72 8.15
N VAL A 247 -6.18 -16.31 8.65
CA VAL A 247 -6.40 -14.97 9.21
C VAL A 247 -5.73 -14.87 10.57
N PHE A 248 -5.88 -15.89 11.41
CA PHE A 248 -5.23 -15.92 12.72
C PHE A 248 -3.70 -16.01 12.63
N ARG A 249 -3.17 -16.74 11.64
CA ARG A 249 -1.73 -16.79 11.36
C ARG A 249 -1.18 -15.41 10.98
N ALA A 250 -1.89 -14.68 10.13
CA ALA A 250 -1.55 -13.31 9.76
C ALA A 250 -1.59 -12.36 10.98
N LEU A 251 -2.61 -12.49 11.83
CA LEU A 251 -2.74 -11.76 13.08
C LEU A 251 -1.54 -12.01 14.02
N LEU A 252 -1.18 -13.29 14.24
CA LEU A 252 -0.03 -13.66 15.06
C LEU A 252 1.28 -13.14 14.47
N SER A 253 1.49 -13.30 13.16
CA SER A 253 2.69 -12.81 12.49
C SER A 253 2.85 -11.30 12.69
N PHE A 254 1.77 -10.53 12.55
CA PHE A 254 1.78 -9.10 12.83
C PHE A 254 2.11 -8.79 14.31
N ILE A 255 1.51 -9.51 15.26
CA ILE A 255 1.78 -9.30 16.69
C ILE A 255 3.27 -9.45 17.03
N TYR A 256 3.95 -10.44 16.44
CA TYR A 256 5.36 -10.73 16.74
C TYR A 256 6.34 -9.89 15.93
N THR A 257 5.98 -9.48 14.70
CA THR A 257 6.96 -8.92 13.75
C THR A 257 6.65 -7.50 13.30
N ASP A 258 5.45 -6.99 13.57
CA ASP A 258 4.93 -5.70 13.06
C ASP A 258 4.99 -5.58 11.53
N SER A 259 5.15 -6.71 10.83
CA SER A 259 5.33 -6.77 9.39
C SER A 259 3.97 -6.81 8.68
N LEU A 260 3.92 -6.25 7.45
CA LEU A 260 2.69 -6.25 6.66
C LEU A 260 2.22 -7.69 6.42
N PRO A 261 0.95 -8.00 6.71
CA PRO A 261 0.42 -9.32 6.47
C PRO A 261 0.34 -9.60 4.96
N THR A 262 0.83 -10.77 4.56
CA THR A 262 0.64 -11.32 3.21
C THR A 262 -0.24 -12.55 3.33
N MET A 263 -1.16 -12.72 2.37
CA MET A 263 -1.91 -13.97 2.29
C MET A 263 -0.96 -15.09 1.87
N GLU A 264 -0.75 -16.06 2.75
CA GLU A 264 0.00 -17.27 2.41
C GLU A 264 -0.82 -18.07 1.39
N LYS A 265 -0.20 -18.40 0.25
CA LYS A 265 -0.76 -19.39 -0.66
C LYS A 265 -0.47 -20.74 -0.02
N ASP A 266 -1.49 -21.38 0.56
CA ASP A 266 -1.37 -22.78 0.93
C ASP A 266 -0.95 -23.53 -0.33
N SER A 267 0.27 -24.07 -0.34
CA SER A 267 0.77 -24.89 -1.43
C SER A 267 -0.09 -26.14 -1.48
N MET A 268 -1.24 -26.07 -2.16
CA MET A 268 -1.92 -27.26 -2.64
C MET A 268 -0.88 -28.00 -3.48
N GLU A 269 -0.62 -29.25 -3.10
CA GLU A 269 0.29 -30.15 -3.80
C GLU A 269 -0.02 -30.08 -5.31
N GLU A 270 0.99 -29.72 -6.10
CA GLU A 270 0.90 -29.51 -7.56
C GLU A 270 0.47 -30.76 -8.37
N ASP A 271 0.15 -31.87 -7.70
CA ASP A 271 0.06 -33.20 -8.31
C ASP A 271 -1.34 -33.60 -8.80
N ASP A 272 -2.40 -32.80 -8.58
CA ASP A 272 -3.78 -33.19 -8.94
C ASP A 272 -4.57 -32.22 -9.85
N MET A 273 -3.96 -31.16 -10.40
CA MET A 273 -4.64 -30.24 -11.33
C MET A 273 -4.03 -30.23 -12.74
N LEU A 274 -4.37 -31.25 -13.52
CA LEU A 274 -4.53 -31.09 -14.97
C LEU A 274 -6.00 -30.76 -15.26
N GLU A 275 -6.43 -29.55 -14.93
CA GLU A 275 -7.57 -28.93 -15.61
C GLU A 275 -7.15 -27.58 -16.15
N VAL A 276 -7.27 -27.42 -17.47
CA VAL A 276 -7.07 -26.16 -18.18
C VAL A 276 -8.25 -25.25 -17.83
N MET A 277 -8.19 -24.60 -16.67
CA MET A 277 -9.09 -23.51 -16.34
C MET A 277 -8.63 -22.26 -17.12
N ASP A 278 -9.59 -21.47 -17.57
CA ASP A 278 -9.36 -20.21 -18.26
C ASP A 278 -8.54 -19.26 -17.36
N GLU A 279 -7.36 -18.82 -17.80
CA GLU A 279 -6.40 -18.01 -17.01
C GLU A 279 -7.09 -16.78 -16.36
N GLY A 280 -8.06 -16.16 -17.04
CA GLY A 280 -8.82 -15.03 -16.49
C GLY A 280 -9.82 -15.38 -15.37
N ARG A 281 -10.21 -16.65 -15.24
CA ARG A 281 -11.12 -17.13 -14.19
C ARG A 281 -10.38 -17.44 -12.89
N GLU A 282 -9.13 -17.89 -12.98
CA GLU A 282 -8.27 -18.14 -11.82
C GLU A 282 -7.88 -16.84 -11.12
N GLU A 283 -7.47 -15.81 -11.88
CA GLU A 283 -7.12 -14.49 -11.30
C GLU A 283 -8.28 -13.84 -10.54
N ALA A 284 -9.51 -13.94 -11.06
CA ALA A 284 -10.70 -13.39 -10.40
C ALA A 284 -11.01 -14.13 -9.09
N ALA A 285 -10.87 -15.46 -9.07
CA ALA A 285 -11.08 -16.26 -7.87
C ALA A 285 -10.00 -15.99 -6.81
N GLU A 286 -8.72 -15.85 -7.22
CA GLU A 286 -7.64 -15.46 -6.31
C GLU A 286 -7.91 -14.09 -5.68
N PHE A 287 -8.36 -13.11 -6.48
CA PHE A 287 -8.67 -11.77 -5.99
C PHE A 287 -9.86 -11.77 -5.00
N GLU A 288 -10.94 -12.51 -5.29
CA GLU A 288 -12.07 -12.65 -4.37
C GLU A 288 -11.65 -13.29 -3.04
N MET A 289 -10.82 -14.34 -3.10
CA MET A 289 -10.31 -15.01 -1.90
C MET A 289 -9.39 -14.12 -1.06
N TRP A 290 -8.53 -13.34 -1.72
CA TRP A 290 -7.67 -12.35 -1.06
C TRP A 290 -8.49 -11.23 -0.40
N LEU A 291 -9.49 -10.71 -1.11
CA LEU A 291 -10.33 -9.64 -0.59
C LEU A 291 -11.15 -10.10 0.63
N GLN A 292 -11.67 -11.33 0.60
CA GLN A 292 -12.35 -11.94 1.74
C GLN A 292 -11.40 -12.09 2.94
N TRP A 293 -10.20 -12.65 2.72
CA TRP A 293 -9.17 -12.76 3.76
C TRP A 293 -8.82 -11.39 4.37
N LEU A 294 -8.70 -10.34 3.55
CA LEU A 294 -8.39 -8.98 4.02
C LEU A 294 -9.53 -8.40 4.88
N GLN A 295 -10.79 -8.64 4.51
CA GLN A 295 -11.95 -8.24 5.31
C GLN A 295 -11.96 -8.96 6.67
N ASP A 296 -11.71 -10.27 6.68
CA ASP A 296 -11.67 -11.05 7.91
C ASP A 296 -10.48 -10.64 8.80
N LEU A 297 -9.35 -10.29 8.20
CA LEU A 297 -8.20 -9.74 8.92
C LEU A 297 -8.48 -8.35 9.52
N PHE A 298 -9.22 -7.50 8.80
CA PHE A 298 -9.71 -6.22 9.35
C PHE A 298 -10.61 -6.45 10.57
N VAL A 299 -11.56 -7.39 10.48
CA VAL A 299 -12.44 -7.77 11.60
C VAL A 299 -11.63 -8.32 12.77
N ALA A 300 -10.64 -9.17 12.50
CA ALA A 300 -9.74 -9.73 13.50
C ALA A 300 -8.90 -8.66 14.19
N ALA A 301 -8.35 -7.72 13.42
CA ALA A 301 -7.55 -6.61 13.94
C ALA A 301 -8.37 -5.74 14.91
N ASP A 302 -9.62 -5.43 14.56
CA ASP A 302 -10.53 -4.71 15.45
C ASP A 302 -10.88 -5.52 16.70
N ARG A 303 -11.24 -6.81 16.52
CA ARG A 303 -11.58 -7.73 17.61
C ARG A 303 -10.48 -7.85 18.66
N TYR A 304 -9.22 -7.79 18.24
CA TYR A 304 -8.05 -7.92 19.12
C TYR A 304 -7.37 -6.57 19.42
N ASP A 305 -8.00 -5.44 19.12
CA ASP A 305 -7.50 -4.09 19.40
C ASP A 305 -6.09 -3.81 18.81
N LEU A 306 -5.84 -4.29 17.59
CA LEU A 306 -4.60 -4.06 16.84
C LEU A 306 -4.78 -2.86 15.89
N GLN A 307 -4.73 -1.65 16.45
CA GLN A 307 -5.07 -0.42 15.71
C GLN A 307 -4.22 -0.17 14.46
N GLN A 308 -2.91 -0.47 14.49
CA GLN A 308 -2.04 -0.33 13.32
C GLN A 308 -2.42 -1.30 12.20
N LEU A 309 -2.67 -2.56 12.53
CA LEU A 309 -3.13 -3.56 11.56
C LEU A 309 -4.49 -3.19 10.97
N LYS A 310 -5.42 -2.72 11.82
CA LYS A 310 -6.73 -2.23 11.37
C LYS A 310 -6.60 -1.11 10.35
N LEU A 311 -5.69 -0.14 10.58
CA LEU A 311 -5.42 0.96 9.65
C LEU A 311 -4.81 0.49 8.33
N ILE A 312 -3.89 -0.50 8.38
CA ILE A 312 -3.32 -1.12 7.19
C ILE A 312 -4.43 -1.76 6.34
N CYS A 313 -5.30 -2.56 6.96
CA CYS A 313 -6.42 -3.18 6.26
C CYS A 313 -7.42 -2.16 5.73
N GLU A 314 -7.73 -1.10 6.50
CA GLU A 314 -8.57 0.02 6.03
C GLU A 314 -8.01 0.66 4.75
N LYS A 315 -6.70 0.93 4.71
CA LYS A 315 -6.05 1.50 3.53
C LYS A 315 -6.21 0.58 2.32
N GLN A 316 -5.86 -0.70 2.44
CA GLN A 316 -5.96 -1.67 1.34
C GLN A 316 -7.42 -1.84 0.87
N LEU A 317 -8.38 -1.97 1.80
CA LEU A 317 -9.80 -2.06 1.44
C LEU A 317 -10.28 -0.80 0.67
N SER A 318 -9.78 0.38 1.04
CA SER A 318 -10.14 1.63 0.37
C SER A 318 -9.64 1.72 -1.08
N GLU A 319 -8.52 1.05 -1.40
CA GLU A 319 -7.93 0.98 -2.73
C GLU A 319 -8.71 0.04 -3.66
N HIS A 320 -9.53 -0.87 -3.09
CA HIS A 320 -10.30 -1.88 -3.83
C HIS A 320 -11.83 -1.68 -3.80
N ILE A 321 -12.30 -0.45 -3.53
CA ILE A 321 -13.72 -0.11 -3.60
C ILE A 321 -14.17 -0.06 -5.07
N CYS A 322 -15.12 -0.93 -5.42
CA CYS A 322 -15.76 -0.95 -6.74
C CYS A 322 -17.26 -1.30 -6.61
N VAL A 323 -17.98 -1.40 -7.73
CA VAL A 323 -19.44 -1.63 -7.74
C VAL A 323 -19.84 -2.91 -7.01
N SER A 324 -19.04 -3.99 -7.11
CA SER A 324 -19.33 -5.26 -6.44
C SER A 324 -18.94 -5.28 -4.96
N THR A 325 -17.96 -4.48 -4.54
CA THR A 325 -17.36 -4.55 -3.18
C THR A 325 -17.82 -3.42 -2.26
N VAL A 326 -18.37 -2.33 -2.80
CA VAL A 326 -18.69 -1.14 -2.01
C VAL A 326 -19.72 -1.40 -0.91
N THR A 327 -20.68 -2.29 -1.13
CA THR A 327 -21.76 -2.55 -0.14
C THR A 327 -21.27 -3.37 1.03
N SER A 328 -20.47 -4.42 0.80
CA SER A 328 -19.82 -5.19 1.87
C SER A 328 -18.80 -4.35 2.63
N THR A 329 -17.98 -3.57 1.92
CA THR A 329 -16.98 -2.67 2.53
C THR A 329 -17.64 -1.57 3.36
N LEU A 330 -18.76 -1.00 2.90
CA LEU A 330 -19.54 -0.02 3.66
C LEU A 330 -20.15 -0.62 4.92
N ALA A 331 -20.70 -1.84 4.84
CA ALA A 331 -21.23 -2.55 6.01
C ALA A 331 -20.13 -2.81 7.06
N LEU A 332 -18.95 -3.26 6.62
CA LEU A 332 -17.79 -3.47 7.49
C LEU A 332 -17.29 -2.17 8.13
N ALA A 333 -17.19 -1.11 7.34
CA ALA A 333 -16.74 0.19 7.83
C ALA A 333 -17.66 0.73 8.94
N GLU A 334 -18.97 0.57 8.74
CA GLU A 334 -19.99 0.97 9.69
C GLU A 334 -19.98 0.10 10.96
N GLN A 335 -19.93 -1.23 10.80
CA GLN A 335 -19.88 -2.20 11.90
C GLN A 335 -18.69 -1.97 12.84
N HIS A 336 -17.54 -1.59 12.29
CA HIS A 336 -16.28 -1.42 13.03
C HIS A 336 -15.91 0.05 13.26
N CYS A 337 -16.89 0.97 13.18
CA CYS A 337 -16.75 2.40 13.44
C CYS A 337 -15.58 3.08 12.68
N CYS A 338 -15.32 2.62 11.45
CA CYS A 338 -14.22 3.06 10.60
C CYS A 338 -14.69 4.21 9.69
N HIS A 339 -14.57 5.44 10.20
CA HIS A 339 -15.07 6.63 9.53
C HIS A 339 -14.37 6.93 8.19
N GLY A 340 -13.06 6.65 8.08
CA GLY A 340 -12.30 6.91 6.85
C GLY A 340 -12.77 6.04 5.70
N LEU A 341 -12.82 4.72 5.91
CA LEU A 341 -13.34 3.75 4.95
C LEU A 341 -14.80 4.02 4.57
N LYS A 342 -15.64 4.35 5.56
CA LYS A 342 -17.04 4.71 5.32
C LYS A 342 -17.16 5.92 4.39
N GLU A 343 -16.39 6.98 4.66
CA GLU A 343 -16.37 8.18 3.81
C GLU A 343 -15.86 7.87 2.39
N ALA A 344 -14.88 6.96 2.24
CA ALA A 344 -14.42 6.51 0.95
C ALA A 344 -15.53 5.79 0.16
N CYS A 345 -16.27 4.87 0.81
CA CYS A 345 -17.42 4.19 0.21
C CYS A 345 -18.53 5.18 -0.19
N LEU A 346 -18.91 6.10 0.69
CA LEU A 346 -19.97 7.09 0.39
C LEU A 346 -19.57 8.01 -0.76
N LYS A 347 -18.30 8.45 -0.82
CA LYS A 347 -17.78 9.25 -1.94
C LYS A 347 -17.77 8.46 -3.24
N PHE A 348 -17.37 7.18 -3.19
CA PHE A 348 -17.41 6.32 -4.37
C PHE A 348 -18.83 6.23 -4.92
N ILE A 349 -19.83 5.96 -4.06
CA ILE A 349 -21.25 5.90 -4.45
C ILE A 349 -21.71 7.25 -5.02
N GLN A 350 -21.33 8.36 -4.39
CA GLN A 350 -21.76 9.70 -4.78
C GLN A 350 -21.36 10.10 -6.21
N VAL A 351 -20.25 9.59 -6.74
CA VAL A 351 -19.76 9.90 -8.09
C VAL A 351 -20.20 8.90 -9.17
N GLN A 352 -20.97 7.86 -8.80
CA GLN A 352 -21.41 6.84 -9.76
C GLN A 352 -22.51 7.35 -10.70
N SER A 353 -22.54 6.78 -11.91
CA SER A 353 -23.63 6.99 -12.86
C SER A 353 -24.95 6.37 -12.37
N PRO A 354 -26.12 6.84 -12.85
CA PRO A 354 -27.42 6.29 -12.44
C PRO A 354 -27.56 4.77 -12.66
N SER A 355 -26.97 4.21 -13.73
CA SER A 355 -26.98 2.77 -13.99
C SER A 355 -26.13 2.00 -12.98
N CYS A 356 -24.95 2.52 -12.62
CA CYS A 356 -24.11 1.94 -11.56
C CYS A 356 -24.79 2.02 -10.19
N LEU A 357 -25.45 3.13 -9.87
CA LEU A 357 -26.23 3.26 -8.64
C LEU A 357 -27.36 2.22 -8.58
N GLN A 358 -28.08 2.03 -9.68
CA GLN A 358 -29.13 1.01 -9.75
C GLN A 358 -28.57 -0.40 -9.54
N ALA A 359 -27.39 -0.70 -10.10
CA ALA A 359 -26.71 -1.98 -9.87
C ALA A 359 -26.31 -2.17 -8.40
N ILE A 360 -25.72 -1.14 -7.76
CA ILE A 360 -25.37 -1.18 -6.33
C ILE A 360 -26.61 -1.42 -5.47
N MET A 361 -27.69 -0.66 -5.73
CA MET A 361 -28.94 -0.75 -4.97
C MET A 361 -29.68 -2.07 -5.18
N ALA A 362 -29.42 -2.79 -6.27
CA ALA A 362 -29.98 -4.11 -6.53
C ALA A 362 -29.19 -5.25 -5.86
N THR A 363 -28.04 -4.96 -5.23
CA THR A 363 -27.27 -5.98 -4.51
C THR A 363 -27.90 -6.31 -3.16
N ASN A 364 -27.86 -7.59 -2.78
CA ASN A 364 -28.27 -8.03 -1.44
C ASN A 364 -27.50 -7.31 -0.31
N GLY A 365 -26.26 -6.89 -0.58
CA GLY A 365 -25.45 -6.11 0.36
C GLY A 365 -26.06 -4.73 0.65
N TRP A 366 -26.66 -4.08 -0.34
CA TRP A 366 -27.34 -2.80 -0.14
C TRP A 366 -28.61 -2.94 0.70
N ASP A 367 -29.39 -4.00 0.47
CA ASP A 367 -30.57 -4.30 1.29
C ASP A 367 -30.18 -4.55 2.75
N HIS A 368 -29.08 -5.28 2.98
CA HIS A 368 -28.53 -5.49 4.31
C HIS A 368 -28.11 -4.16 4.97
N VAL A 369 -27.35 -3.31 4.28
CA VAL A 369 -26.94 -1.98 4.81
C VAL A 369 -28.16 -1.12 5.13
N SER A 370 -29.17 -1.13 4.26
CA SER A 370 -30.38 -0.34 4.43
C SER A 370 -31.22 -0.79 5.64
N ALA A 371 -31.28 -2.10 5.89
CA ALA A 371 -31.99 -2.66 7.04
C ALA A 371 -31.21 -2.50 8.35
N THR A 372 -29.91 -2.80 8.35
CA THR A 372 -29.07 -2.81 9.56
C THR A 372 -28.63 -1.41 9.96
N TYR A 373 -28.33 -0.54 8.99
CA TYR A 373 -27.79 0.80 9.22
C TYR A 373 -28.59 1.90 8.48
N PRO A 374 -29.88 2.14 8.83
CA PRO A 374 -30.73 3.09 8.10
C PRO A 374 -30.19 4.53 8.08
N TRP A 375 -29.32 4.87 9.02
CA TRP A 375 -28.70 6.19 9.12
C TRP A 375 -27.65 6.44 8.04
N VAL A 376 -26.94 5.40 7.59
CA VAL A 376 -26.00 5.47 6.46
C VAL A 376 -26.74 5.85 5.19
N VAL A 377 -27.95 5.31 4.99
CA VAL A 377 -28.81 5.67 3.85
C VAL A 377 -29.24 7.13 3.94
N LYS A 378 -29.66 7.61 5.12
CA LYS A 378 -30.00 9.03 5.33
C LYS A 378 -28.82 9.95 5.04
N GLU A 379 -27.63 9.56 5.48
CA GLU A 379 -26.39 10.30 5.24
C GLU A 379 -26.03 10.34 3.75
N LEU A 380 -26.15 9.21 3.05
CA LEU A 380 -25.94 9.15 1.60
C LEU A 380 -26.93 10.07 0.86
N ILE A 381 -28.22 10.03 1.20
CA ILE A 381 -29.24 10.89 0.60
C ILE A 381 -28.89 12.37 0.80
N ALA A 382 -28.45 12.75 2.00
CA ALA A 382 -28.02 14.12 2.29
C ALA A 382 -26.80 14.52 1.43
N LYS A 383 -25.81 13.63 1.27
CA LYS A 383 -24.64 13.87 0.42
C LYS A 383 -25.03 13.98 -1.07
N LEU A 384 -25.92 13.13 -1.57
CA LEU A 384 -26.43 13.21 -2.95
C LEU A 384 -27.18 14.52 -3.21
N ALA A 385 -28.04 14.94 -2.28
CA ALA A 385 -28.78 16.20 -2.36
C ALA A 385 -27.86 17.43 -2.34
N SER A 386 -26.73 17.36 -1.64
CA SER A 386 -25.73 18.44 -1.60
C SER A 386 -24.93 18.58 -2.91
N ASN A 387 -24.84 17.52 -3.72
CA ASN A 387 -24.04 17.51 -4.96
C ASN A 387 -24.78 18.14 -6.15
N GLN A 388 -26.12 18.28 -6.09
CA GLN A 388 -26.92 18.93 -7.14
C GLN A 388 -26.97 20.47 -7.04
N ARG A 389 -26.26 21.07 -6.09
CA ARG A 389 -26.18 22.54 -5.89
C ARG A 389 -24.88 23.17 -6.40
N LYS A 390 -24.03 22.40 -7.08
CA LYS A 390 -22.88 22.87 -7.85
C LYS A 390 -23.11 22.52 -9.31
#